data_AF-A0A662U3X9-F1
#
_entry.id   AF-A0A662U3X9-F1
#
_cell.length_a   1.000
_cell.length_b   1.000
_cell.length_c   1.000
_cell.angle_alpha   90.00
_cell.angle_beta   90.00
_cell.angle_gamma   90.00
#
_symmetry.space_group_name_H-M   'P 1'
#
loop_
_entity.id
_entity.type
_entity.pdbx_description
1 polymer ?
#
loop_
_entity_poly.entity_id
_entity_poly.type
_entity_poly.pdbx_seq_one_letter_code
_entity_poly.pdbx_strand_id
1 'polypeptide(L)'
;MVVRIPIKPKQRWEVVFKDNNRWQCGIYVPEFTSKDQVTWLEKHDGPELFYLVEGSIVLVLSENGKEIIEVPMEENTIYIVNEWHNAYRPKGVKGVALVIEKTNVKTEFLKLK
;
A
#
# COMPACT_ATOMS: atom_id res chain seq x y z
N MET A 1 -11.09 26.82 -2.40
CA MET A 1 -12.22 25.88 -2.23
C MET A 1 -11.69 24.65 -1.52
N VAL A 2 -12.37 24.12 -0.51
CA VAL A 2 -11.92 22.92 0.23
C VAL A 2 -12.79 21.75 -0.22
N VAL A 3 -12.16 20.66 -0.69
CA VAL A 3 -12.85 19.40 -1.00
C VAL A 3 -12.70 18.47 0.19
N ARG A 4 -13.82 17.91 0.66
CA ARG A 4 -13.83 16.94 1.77
C ARG A 4 -14.15 15.56 1.21
N ILE A 5 -13.28 14.58 1.48
CA ILE A 5 -13.46 13.21 1.01
C ILE A 5 -13.53 12.29 2.24
N PRO A 6 -14.69 11.68 2.54
CA PRO A 6 -14.80 10.69 3.60
C PRO A 6 -14.17 9.36 3.15
N ILE A 7 -13.37 8.75 4.02
CA ILE A 7 -12.75 7.44 3.74
C ILE A 7 -13.79 6.34 3.99
N LYS A 8 -14.26 5.72 2.90
CA LYS A 8 -15.25 4.62 2.92
C LYS A 8 -14.85 3.55 1.90
N PRO A 9 -13.82 2.74 2.20
CA PRO A 9 -13.27 1.81 1.22
C PRO A 9 -14.29 0.76 0.79
N LYS A 10 -14.47 0.60 -0.52
CA LYS A 10 -15.37 -0.40 -1.13
C LYS A 10 -14.65 -1.46 -1.95
N GLN A 11 -13.39 -1.23 -2.25
CA GLN A 11 -12.54 -2.05 -3.09
C GLN A 11 -11.10 -1.98 -2.59
N ARG A 12 -10.23 -2.84 -3.16
CA ARG A 12 -8.81 -2.90 -2.79
C ARG A 12 -8.09 -1.56 -2.95
N TRP A 13 -8.32 -0.85 -4.06
CA TRP A 13 -7.63 0.40 -4.38
C TRP A 13 -8.58 1.42 -4.99
N GLU A 14 -8.65 2.62 -4.41
CA GLU A 14 -9.50 3.71 -4.91
C GLU A 14 -8.69 5.02 -4.95
N VAL A 15 -8.46 5.57 -6.14
CA VAL A 15 -7.85 6.88 -6.30
C VAL A 15 -8.88 7.96 -5.99
N VAL A 16 -8.65 8.74 -4.93
CA VAL A 16 -9.57 9.77 -4.44
C VAL A 16 -9.17 11.18 -4.84
N PHE A 17 -7.91 11.39 -5.21
CA PHE A 17 -7.42 12.68 -5.70
C PHE A 17 -6.24 12.49 -6.67
N LYS A 18 -6.13 13.40 -7.64
CA LYS A 18 -5.05 13.41 -8.63
C LYS A 18 -4.66 14.86 -8.93
N ASP A 19 -3.37 15.17 -8.88
CA ASP A 19 -2.83 16.48 -9.27
C ASP A 19 -2.09 16.37 -10.61
N ASN A 20 -2.78 16.71 -11.71
CA ASN A 20 -2.20 17.03 -13.02
C ASN A 20 -0.93 16.23 -13.41
N ASN A 21 -1.02 14.90 -13.34
CA ASN A 21 0.02 13.93 -13.66
C ASN A 21 1.31 13.96 -12.79
N ARG A 22 1.29 14.64 -11.65
CA ARG A 22 2.42 14.70 -10.70
C ARG A 22 2.30 13.60 -9.66
N TRP A 23 1.21 13.60 -8.91
CA TRP A 23 0.94 12.62 -7.86
C TRP A 23 -0.56 12.34 -7.72
N GLN A 24 -0.89 11.21 -7.11
CA GLN A 24 -2.24 10.84 -6.74
C GLN A 24 -2.31 10.37 -5.30
N CYS A 25 -3.50 10.53 -4.72
CA CYS A 25 -3.86 10.01 -3.43
C CYS A 25 -4.89 8.91 -3.64
N GLY A 26 -4.69 7.77 -3.00
CA GLY A 26 -5.72 6.75 -2.95
C GLY A 26 -5.91 6.14 -1.57
N ILE A 27 -6.97 5.37 -1.46
CA ILE A 27 -7.34 4.59 -0.29
C ILE A 27 -7.09 3.13 -0.65
N TYR A 28 -6.26 2.48 0.14
CA TYR A 28 -5.85 1.10 -0.05
C TYR A 28 -6.35 0.21 1.09
N VAL A 29 -6.87 -0.96 0.73
CA VAL A 29 -7.24 -2.04 1.66
C VAL A 29 -6.55 -3.32 1.18
N PRO A 30 -5.56 -3.85 1.92
CA PRO A 30 -4.92 -5.10 1.56
C PRO A 30 -5.92 -6.23 1.40
N GLU A 31 -5.84 -6.97 0.29
CA GLU A 31 -6.74 -8.10 0.01
C GLU A 31 -6.40 -9.32 0.87
N PHE A 32 -5.11 -9.54 1.14
CA PHE A 32 -4.59 -10.65 1.92
C PHE A 32 -4.77 -10.44 3.42
N THR A 33 -4.89 -11.54 4.15
CA THR A 33 -5.17 -11.56 5.59
C THR A 33 -4.03 -12.15 6.43
N SER A 34 -2.99 -12.64 5.77
CA SER A 34 -1.76 -13.18 6.35
C SER A 34 -0.65 -13.13 5.32
N LYS A 35 0.60 -13.20 5.78
CA LYS A 35 1.80 -13.31 4.93
C LYS A 35 1.72 -14.49 3.97
N ASP A 36 1.23 -15.64 4.41
CA ASP A 36 1.21 -16.88 3.61
C ASP A 36 0.32 -16.79 2.36
N GLN A 37 -0.60 -15.82 2.32
CA GLN A 37 -1.44 -15.55 1.15
C GLN A 37 -0.73 -14.66 0.12
N VAL A 38 0.32 -13.95 0.52
CA VAL A 38 1.11 -13.08 -0.36
C VAL A 38 2.00 -13.94 -1.24
N THR A 39 1.60 -14.08 -2.50
CA THR A 39 2.29 -14.93 -3.49
C THR A 39 3.09 -14.13 -4.52
N TRP A 40 3.06 -12.80 -4.41
CA TRP A 40 3.72 -11.90 -5.33
C TRP A 40 4.02 -10.56 -4.64
N LEU A 41 5.03 -9.86 -5.12
CA LEU A 41 5.38 -8.49 -4.75
C LEU A 41 5.31 -7.59 -5.98
N GLU A 42 5.04 -6.31 -5.77
CA GLU A 42 5.17 -5.26 -6.79
C GLU A 42 6.31 -4.30 -6.47
N LYS A 43 6.83 -3.66 -7.51
CA LYS A 43 7.76 -2.55 -7.36
C LYS A 43 7.43 -1.47 -8.38
N HIS A 44 7.36 -0.24 -7.89
CA HIS A 44 7.06 0.94 -8.68
C HIS A 44 8.33 1.63 -9.19
N ASP A 45 8.23 2.37 -10.29
CA ASP A 45 9.30 3.24 -10.83
C ASP A 45 9.44 4.57 -10.05
N GLY A 46 9.03 4.57 -8.79
CA GLY A 46 9.12 5.68 -7.85
C GLY A 46 8.70 5.25 -6.45
N PRO A 47 8.92 6.11 -5.44
CA PRO A 47 8.50 5.83 -4.09
C PRO A 47 6.98 5.86 -3.98
N GLU A 48 6.46 5.00 -3.11
CA GLU A 48 5.07 4.98 -2.68
C GLU A 48 5.02 5.20 -1.17
N LEU A 49 4.13 6.09 -0.77
CA LEU A 49 3.96 6.47 0.63
C LEU A 49 2.69 5.84 1.18
N PHE A 50 2.79 5.22 2.35
CA PHE A 50 1.68 4.65 3.08
C PHE A 50 1.50 5.33 4.44
N TYR A 51 0.25 5.60 4.80
CA TYR A 51 -0.15 6.07 6.12
C TYR A 51 -1.35 5.27 6.62
N LEU A 52 -1.26 4.69 7.83
CA LEU A 52 -2.34 3.91 8.41
C LEU A 52 -3.48 4.85 8.86
N VAL A 53 -4.64 4.71 8.24
CA VAL A 53 -5.84 5.48 8.59
C VAL A 53 -6.60 4.80 9.72
N GLU A 54 -6.75 3.48 9.64
CA GLU A 54 -7.44 2.70 10.66
C GLU A 54 -7.13 1.20 10.57
N GLY A 55 -7.20 0.54 11.72
CA GLY A 55 -7.07 -0.90 11.83
C GLY A 55 -5.62 -1.36 11.86
N SER A 56 -5.29 -2.43 11.13
CA SER A 56 -3.94 -2.99 11.11
C SER A 56 -3.57 -3.45 9.72
N ILE A 57 -2.37 -3.06 9.29
CA ILE A 57 -1.73 -3.47 8.05
C ILE A 57 -0.30 -3.86 8.37
N VAL A 58 0.18 -4.94 7.76
CA VAL A 58 1.59 -5.32 7.76
C VAL A 58 2.10 -5.22 6.33
N LEU A 59 3.13 -4.40 6.13
CA LEU A 59 3.86 -4.33 4.87
C LEU A 59 4.77 -5.55 4.77
N VAL A 60 4.82 -6.15 3.59
CA VAL A 60 5.70 -7.25 3.24
C VAL A 60 6.71 -6.70 2.25
N LEU A 61 7.96 -6.54 2.67
CA LEU A 61 9.01 -5.83 1.92
C LEU A 61 10.13 -6.78 1.50
N SER A 62 10.81 -6.44 0.42
CA SER A 62 12.04 -7.10 -0.01
C SER A 62 12.88 -6.22 -0.93
N GLU A 63 14.16 -6.07 -0.64
CA GLU A 63 15.08 -5.36 -1.54
C GLU A 63 15.38 -6.16 -2.81
N ASN A 64 15.46 -7.49 -2.67
CA ASN A 64 16.02 -8.40 -3.69
C ASN A 64 15.04 -9.49 -4.15
N GLY A 65 13.82 -9.53 -3.60
CA GLY A 65 12.81 -10.52 -3.92
C GLY A 65 13.03 -11.91 -3.29
N LYS A 66 14.00 -12.04 -2.39
CA LYS A 66 14.35 -13.30 -1.72
C LYS A 66 14.16 -13.20 -0.22
N GLU A 67 14.70 -12.15 0.40
CA GLU A 67 14.59 -11.91 1.82
C GLU A 67 13.35 -11.06 2.09
N ILE A 68 12.40 -11.62 2.84
CA ILE A 68 11.14 -10.97 3.16
C ILE A 68 11.20 -10.39 4.56
N ILE A 69 10.88 -9.11 4.68
CA ILE A 69 10.74 -8.40 5.94
C ILE A 69 9.26 -8.05 6.13
N GLU A 70 8.76 -8.22 7.35
CA GLU A 70 7.41 -7.79 7.72
C GLU A 70 7.49 -6.55 8.60
N VAL A 71 6.80 -5.49 8.19
CA VAL A 71 6.75 -4.21 8.91
C VAL A 71 5.31 -3.92 9.27
N PRO A 72 4.89 -4.17 10.53
CA PRO A 72 3.61 -3.71 11.03
C PRO A 72 3.53 -2.18 10.96
N MET A 73 2.47 -1.66 10.35
CA MET A 73 2.23 -0.22 10.30
C MET A 73 1.70 0.29 11.64
N GLU A 74 2.18 1.46 12.04
CA GLU A 74 1.80 2.16 13.27
C GLU A 74 0.96 3.40 12.95
N GLU A 75 0.08 3.77 13.88
CA GLU A 75 -0.65 5.04 13.80
C GLU A 75 0.31 6.23 13.92
N ASN A 76 0.00 7.33 13.22
CA ASN A 76 0.82 8.54 13.17
C ASN A 76 2.22 8.36 12.57
N THR A 77 2.46 7.26 11.86
CA THR A 77 3.74 6.99 11.18
C THR A 77 3.55 6.91 9.67
N ILE A 78 4.46 7.55 8.93
CA ILE A 78 4.52 7.51 7.47
C ILE A 78 5.59 6.51 7.05
N TYR A 79 5.25 5.64 6.11
CA TYR A 79 6.16 4.67 5.50
C TYR A 79 6.39 5.06 4.04
N ILE A 80 7.65 5.16 3.61
CA ILE A 80 8.01 5.44 2.21
C ILE A 80 8.73 4.22 1.67
N VAL A 81 8.14 3.57 0.67
CA VAL A 81 8.59 2.30 0.11
C VAL A 81 9.14 2.53 -1.29
N ASN A 82 10.35 2.04 -1.57
CA ASN A 82 11.00 2.12 -2.88
C ASN A 82 11.59 0.76 -3.32
N GLU A 83 11.09 -0.31 -2.71
CA GLU A 83 11.53 -1.70 -2.88
C GLU A 83 10.35 -2.60 -3.27
N TRP A 84 10.60 -3.89 -3.45
CA TRP A 84 9.50 -4.83 -3.68
C TRP A 84 8.61 -4.88 -2.46
N HIS A 85 7.30 -4.79 -2.67
CA HIS A 85 6.38 -4.77 -1.56
C HIS A 85 5.03 -5.40 -1.90
N ASN A 86 4.31 -5.75 -0.83
CA ASN A 86 2.89 -6.02 -0.81
C ASN A 86 2.41 -5.74 0.63
N ALA A 87 1.16 -6.01 0.94
CA ALA A 87 0.67 -5.88 2.31
C ALA A 87 -0.43 -6.90 2.61
N TYR A 88 -0.67 -7.12 3.90
CA TYR A 88 -1.82 -7.88 4.37
C TYR A 88 -2.43 -7.25 5.62
N ARG A 89 -3.69 -7.58 5.89
CA ARG A 89 -4.40 -7.19 7.12
C ARG A 89 -4.44 -8.38 8.10
N PRO A 90 -3.63 -8.38 9.18
CA PRO A 90 -3.42 -9.57 9.99
C PRO A 90 -4.74 -10.13 10.55
N LYS A 91 -4.97 -11.44 10.40
CA LYS A 91 -6.17 -12.13 10.90
C LYS A 91 -7.49 -11.60 10.31
N GLY A 92 -7.42 -10.92 9.17
CA GLY A 92 -8.61 -10.40 8.49
C GLY A 92 -9.27 -9.20 9.17
N VAL A 93 -8.61 -8.57 10.14
CA VAL A 93 -9.09 -7.33 10.77
C VAL A 93 -9.19 -6.20 9.75
N LYS A 94 -9.85 -5.12 10.14
CA LYS A 94 -9.90 -3.90 9.32
C LYS A 94 -8.47 -3.39 9.08
N GLY A 95 -8.18 -2.91 7.88
CA GLY A 95 -6.90 -2.29 7.55
C GLY A 95 -7.09 -1.34 6.37
N VAL A 96 -6.89 -0.05 6.61
CA VAL A 96 -7.06 0.99 5.59
C VAL A 96 -5.85 1.91 5.63
N ALA A 97 -5.21 2.08 4.47
CA ALA A 97 -4.12 3.03 4.28
C ALA A 97 -4.53 4.16 3.34
N LEU A 98 -4.02 5.35 3.62
CA LEU A 98 -3.89 6.41 2.64
C LEU A 98 -2.55 6.22 1.94
N VAL A 99 -2.58 6.27 0.61
CA VAL A 99 -1.42 6.05 -0.23
C VAL A 99 -1.17 7.26 -1.12
N ILE A 100 0.08 7.67 -1.25
CA ILE A 100 0.52 8.70 -2.19
C ILE A 100 1.58 8.13 -3.12
N GLU A 101 1.36 8.29 -4.42
CA GLU A 101 2.25 7.81 -5.47
C GLU A 101 2.22 8.70 -6.72
N LYS A 102 3.10 8.43 -7.68
CA LYS A 102 3.06 9.07 -9.00
C LYS A 102 1.81 8.62 -9.76
N THR A 103 1.25 9.50 -10.59
CA THR A 103 0.00 9.20 -11.31
C THR A 103 0.08 8.15 -12.41
N ASN A 104 1.25 7.99 -13.02
CA ASN A 104 1.50 7.12 -14.16
C ASN A 104 2.59 6.12 -13.80
N VAL A 105 2.46 5.55 -12.61
CA VAL A 105 3.43 4.59 -12.07
C VAL A 105 3.56 3.40 -13.01
N LYS A 106 4.81 2.97 -13.24
CA LYS A 106 5.09 1.69 -13.89
C LYS A 106 5.36 0.68 -12.80
N THR A 107 4.69 -0.46 -12.90
CA THR A 107 4.76 -1.52 -11.90
C THR A 107 5.37 -2.77 -12.49
N GLU A 108 6.42 -3.26 -11.85
CA GLU A 108 6.97 -4.59 -12.08
C GLU A 108 6.40 -5.55 -11.04
N PHE A 109 6.29 -6.83 -11.40
CA PHE A 109 5.75 -7.87 -10.53
C PHE A 109 6.76 -9.01 -10.39
N LEU A 110 6.92 -9.48 -9.15
CA LEU A 110 7.76 -10.60 -8.80
C LEU A 110 6.91 -11.68 -8.14
N LYS A 111 6.93 -12.90 -8.66
CA LYS A 111 6.27 -14.04 -8.02
C LYS A 111 7.16 -14.62 -6.92
N LEU A 112 6.59 -14.82 -5.73
CA LEU A 112 7.25 -15.51 -4.63
C LEU A 112 7.15 -17.03 -4.87
N LYS A 113 8.24 -17.75 -4.56
CA LYS A 113 8.33 -19.21 -4.71
C LYS A 113 7.67 -19.93 -3.55
#